data_AF-A0A1F6F080-F1
#
_entry.id   AF-A0A1F6F080-F1
#
_cell.length_a   1.000
_cell.length_b   1.000
_cell.length_c   1.000
_cell.angle_alpha   90.00
_cell.angle_beta   90.00
_cell.angle_gamma   90.00
#
_symmetry.space_group_name_H-M   'P 1'
#
loop_
_entity.id
_entity.type
_entity.pdbx_description
1 polymer ?
#
loop_
_entity_poly.entity_id
_entity_poly.type
_entity_poly.pdbx_seq_one_letter_code
_entity_poly.pdbx_strand_id
1 'polypeptide(L)'
;MEEKSFKSTPGDGRGGHSAEKDSTMAASVHDLAAKRIDNMRAFIDDLLRDIGGASFATLRGVAHDALNKLLQGDNYNANIGFNKLGPENERLVREKLAALGFEHQEKT
;
A
#
# COMPACT_ATOMS: atom_id res chain seq x y z
N MET A 1 35.16 52.20 -18.07
CA MET A 1 34.03 52.15 -19.01
C MET A 1 34.56 51.62 -20.31
N GLU A 2 34.11 50.44 -20.73
CA GLU A 2 33.76 50.09 -22.12
C GLU A 2 33.19 48.66 -22.10
N GLU A 3 31.90 48.58 -22.39
CA GLU A 3 31.08 47.37 -22.43
C GLU A 3 31.46 46.48 -23.61
N LYS A 4 31.42 45.17 -23.40
CA LYS A 4 31.12 44.21 -24.47
C LYS A 4 29.92 43.39 -24.06
N SER A 5 28.74 43.95 -24.34
CA SER A 5 27.45 43.28 -24.25
C SER A 5 27.41 42.09 -25.22
N PHE A 6 27.45 40.88 -24.68
CA PHE A 6 27.18 39.65 -25.41
C PHE A 6 25.67 39.59 -25.69
N LYS A 7 25.29 39.72 -26.96
CA LYS A 7 23.93 39.57 -27.44
C LYS A 7 23.85 38.23 -28.17
N SER A 8 23.27 37.22 -27.54
CA SER A 8 22.87 35.96 -28.19
C SER A 8 21.38 35.71 -27.93
N THR A 9 20.59 36.07 -28.94
CA THR A 9 19.30 35.50 -29.39
C THR A 9 18.12 35.29 -28.42
N PRO A 10 16.91 35.77 -28.78
CA PRO A 10 15.65 35.39 -28.12
C PRO A 10 15.22 33.98 -28.57
N GLY A 11 14.50 33.27 -27.70
CA GLY A 11 14.32 31.82 -27.76
C GLY A 11 13.32 31.26 -28.76
N ASP A 12 13.32 29.92 -28.85
CA ASP A 12 12.18 29.09 -29.27
C ASP A 12 12.37 27.64 -28.75
N GLY A 13 11.31 27.08 -28.17
CA GLY A 13 10.94 25.67 -28.40
C GLY A 13 11.65 24.56 -27.62
N ARG A 14 11.02 24.12 -26.52
CA ARG A 14 10.84 22.71 -26.09
C ARG A 14 12.02 21.74 -26.31
N GLY A 15 12.75 21.49 -25.23
CA GLY A 15 13.64 20.33 -25.09
C GLY A 15 13.58 19.71 -23.70
N GLY A 16 12.43 19.79 -23.03
CA GLY A 16 12.18 18.94 -21.86
C GLY A 16 11.96 17.52 -22.35
N HIS A 17 12.82 16.58 -21.96
CA HIS A 17 12.52 15.16 -21.75
C HIS A 17 13.80 14.47 -21.26
N SER A 18 13.95 14.41 -19.94
CA SER A 18 14.86 13.48 -19.27
C SER A 18 14.34 13.21 -17.86
N ALA A 19 13.09 12.73 -17.76
CA ALA A 19 12.50 12.30 -16.49
C ALA A 19 11.67 11.01 -16.62
N GLU A 20 11.77 10.26 -17.72
CA GLU A 20 10.85 9.13 -18.01
C GLU A 20 11.35 7.75 -17.60
N LYS A 21 12.40 7.64 -16.78
CA LYS A 21 12.87 6.32 -16.29
C LYS A 21 12.42 5.97 -14.87
N ASP A 22 11.94 6.93 -14.10
CA ASP A 22 11.51 6.69 -12.71
C ASP A 22 10.03 6.27 -12.61
N SER A 23 9.20 6.81 -13.51
CA SER A 23 7.74 6.58 -13.49
C SER A 23 7.34 5.14 -13.81
N THR A 24 8.10 4.44 -14.65
CA THR A 24 7.79 3.04 -15.04
C THR A 24 8.05 2.06 -13.90
N MET A 25 9.12 2.27 -13.12
CA MET A 25 9.39 1.47 -11.92
C MET A 25 8.38 1.77 -10.82
N ALA A 26 8.08 3.05 -10.57
CA ALA A 26 7.06 3.44 -9.59
C ALA A 26 5.70 2.81 -9.93
N ALA A 27 5.24 2.90 -11.19
CA ALA A 27 3.97 2.30 -11.62
C ALA A 27 3.94 0.77 -11.43
N SER A 28 5.05 0.08 -11.69
CA SER A 28 5.17 -1.37 -11.51
C SER A 28 5.13 -1.79 -10.03
N VAL A 29 5.74 -0.98 -9.15
CA VAL A 29 5.72 -1.20 -7.69
C VAL A 29 4.33 -0.92 -7.11
N HIS A 30 3.65 0.13 -7.59
CA HIS A 30 2.26 0.43 -7.20
C HIS A 30 1.30 -0.68 -7.62
N ASP A 31 1.46 -1.24 -8.83
CA ASP A 31 0.64 -2.36 -9.32
C ASP A 31 0.88 -3.64 -8.49
N LEU A 32 2.13 -3.91 -8.13
CA LEU A 32 2.48 -5.05 -7.27
C LEU A 32 1.92 -4.89 -5.85
N ALA A 33 1.99 -3.68 -5.28
CA ALA A 33 1.43 -3.40 -3.96
C ALA A 33 -0.11 -3.52 -3.97
N ALA A 34 -0.77 -2.99 -5.00
CA ALA A 34 -2.22 -3.12 -5.17
C ALA A 34 -2.66 -4.58 -5.27
N LYS A 35 -1.93 -5.41 -6.04
CA LYS A 35 -2.18 -6.86 -6.13
C LYS A 35 -2.03 -7.58 -4.80
N ARG A 36 -1.06 -7.22 -3.98
CA ARG A 36 -0.89 -7.79 -2.63
C ARG A 36 -2.06 -7.41 -1.72
N ILE A 37 -2.50 -6.15 -1.78
CA ILE A 37 -3.66 -5.68 -1.00
C ILE A 37 -4.94 -6.41 -1.42
N ASP A 38 -5.14 -6.58 -2.73
CA ASP A 38 -6.29 -7.32 -3.27
C ASP A 38 -6.26 -8.80 -2.85
N ASN A 39 -5.09 -9.44 -2.92
CA ASN A 39 -4.91 -10.82 -2.44
C ASN A 39 -5.22 -10.95 -0.94
N MET A 40 -4.84 -9.94 -0.14
CA MET A 40 -5.11 -9.94 1.29
C MET A 40 -6.60 -9.78 1.60
N ARG A 41 -7.31 -8.91 0.86
CA ARG A 41 -8.77 -8.75 0.98
C ARG A 41 -9.51 -10.04 0.59
N ALA A 42 -9.13 -10.64 -0.54
CA ALA A 42 -9.70 -11.91 -0.98
C ALA A 42 -9.48 -13.03 0.05
N PHE A 43 -8.30 -13.09 0.66
CA PHE A 43 -8.00 -14.04 1.73
C PHE A 43 -8.88 -13.84 2.97
N ILE A 44 -9.05 -12.59 3.43
CA ILE A 44 -9.92 -12.26 4.56
C ILE A 44 -11.38 -12.67 4.27
N ASP A 45 -11.84 -12.39 3.05
CA ASP A 45 -13.19 -12.74 2.60
C ASP A 45 -13.40 -14.25 2.62
N ASP A 46 -12.42 -15.03 2.14
CA ASP A 46 -12.46 -16.50 2.13
C ASP A 46 -12.40 -17.08 3.56
N LEU A 47 -11.45 -16.61 4.39
CA LEU A 47 -11.26 -17.06 5.76
C LEU A 47 -12.53 -16.90 6.61
N LEU A 48 -13.20 -15.76 6.49
CA LEU A 48 -14.37 -15.46 7.31
C LEU A 48 -15.67 -16.02 6.72
N ARG A 49 -15.66 -16.46 5.46
CA ARG A 49 -16.84 -16.99 4.76
C ARG A 49 -17.49 -18.14 5.51
N ASP A 50 -16.69 -19.02 6.09
CA ASP A 50 -17.14 -20.18 6.87
C ASP A 50 -17.86 -19.81 8.17
N ILE A 51 -17.69 -18.59 8.69
CA ILE A 51 -18.35 -18.13 9.93
C ILE A 51 -19.85 -17.90 9.71
N GLY A 52 -20.25 -17.49 8.50
CA GLY A 52 -21.65 -17.25 8.11
C GLY A 52 -22.35 -16.09 8.84
N GLY A 53 -23.46 -15.62 8.24
CA GLY A 53 -24.42 -14.71 8.90
C GLY A 53 -23.95 -13.25 9.14
N ALA A 54 -24.56 -12.58 10.11
CA ALA A 54 -24.27 -11.18 10.45
C ALA A 54 -22.87 -10.98 11.07
N SER A 55 -22.33 -12.03 11.69
CA SER A 55 -20.97 -12.07 12.23
C SER A 55 -19.92 -11.98 11.11
N PHE A 56 -20.17 -12.61 9.96
CA PHE A 56 -19.30 -12.50 8.78
C PHE A 56 -19.15 -11.05 8.32
N ALA A 57 -20.26 -10.33 8.08
CA ALA A 57 -20.21 -8.95 7.61
C ALA A 57 -19.48 -8.01 8.59
N THR A 58 -19.66 -8.25 9.88
CA THR A 58 -19.03 -7.46 10.94
C THR A 58 -17.52 -7.72 11.00
N LEU A 59 -17.11 -8.99 11.07
CA LEU A 59 -15.69 -9.37 11.15
C LEU A 59 -14.94 -9.02 9.87
N ARG A 60 -15.58 -9.17 8.70
CA ARG A 60 -15.05 -8.73 7.40
C ARG A 60 -14.77 -7.23 7.41
N GLY A 61 -15.74 -6.43 7.88
CA GLY A 61 -15.55 -4.99 8.00
C GLY A 61 -14.39 -4.62 8.92
N VAL A 62 -14.30 -5.28 10.08
CA VAL A 62 -13.20 -5.08 11.04
C VAL A 62 -11.85 -5.44 10.44
N ALA A 63 -11.73 -6.58 9.75
CA ALA A 63 -10.50 -7.03 9.12
C ALA A 63 -10.06 -6.10 7.96
N HIS A 64 -11.01 -5.62 7.15
CA HIS A 64 -10.73 -4.67 6.08
C HIS A 64 -10.32 -3.29 6.60
N ASP A 65 -10.96 -2.80 7.67
CA ASP A 65 -10.54 -1.56 8.33
C ASP A 65 -9.14 -1.70 8.93
N ALA A 66 -8.85 -2.81 9.60
CA ALA A 66 -7.53 -3.11 10.14
C ALA A 66 -6.44 -3.10 9.06
N LEU A 67 -6.71 -3.74 7.91
CA LEU A 67 -5.81 -3.71 6.77
C LEU A 67 -5.62 -2.28 6.24
N ASN A 68 -6.68 -1.48 6.15
CA ASN A 68 -6.58 -0.09 5.71
C ASN A 68 -5.75 0.76 6.70
N LYS A 69 -5.91 0.56 8.01
CA LYS A 69 -5.09 1.20 9.05
C LYS A 69 -3.62 0.80 8.93
N LEU A 70 -3.34 -0.47 8.66
CA LEU A 70 -1.98 -0.96 8.43
C LEU A 70 -1.33 -0.26 7.23
N LEU A 71 -2.07 -0.14 6.11
CA LEU A 71 -1.61 0.54 4.90
C LEU A 71 -1.39 2.05 5.10
N GLN A 72 -2.09 2.65 6.06
CA GLN A 72 -1.90 4.04 6.48
C GLN A 72 -0.72 4.23 7.45
N GLY A 73 -0.05 3.15 7.86
CA GLY A 73 1.03 3.16 8.85
C GLY A 73 0.54 3.15 10.32
N ASP A 74 -0.78 3.05 10.54
CA ASP A 74 -1.38 2.98 11.86
C ASP A 74 -1.40 1.52 12.36
N ASN A 75 -0.21 1.06 12.76
CA ASN A 75 0.01 -0.30 13.23
C ASN A 75 -0.79 -0.62 14.50
N TYR A 76 -0.99 0.36 15.38
CA TYR A 76 -1.71 0.17 16.65
C TYR A 76 -3.19 -0.15 16.41
N ASN A 77 -3.90 0.67 15.62
CA ASN A 77 -5.30 0.43 15.31
C ASN A 77 -5.50 -0.80 14.42
N ALA A 78 -4.57 -1.06 13.50
CA ALA A 78 -4.56 -2.32 12.74
C ALA A 78 -4.50 -3.54 13.67
N ASN A 79 -3.59 -3.52 14.65
CA ASN A 79 -3.43 -4.60 15.62
C ASN A 79 -4.70 -4.84 16.45
N ILE A 80 -5.34 -3.76 16.91
CA ILE A 80 -6.63 -3.84 17.61
C ILE A 80 -7.70 -4.48 16.73
N GLY A 81 -7.77 -4.10 15.46
CA GLY A 81 -8.73 -4.65 14.52
C GLY A 81 -8.51 -6.15 14.28
N PHE A 82 -7.27 -6.58 14.04
CA PHE A 82 -6.96 -8.01 13.85
C PHE A 82 -7.23 -8.85 15.10
N ASN A 83 -6.93 -8.34 16.31
CA ASN A 83 -7.23 -9.05 17.56
C ASN A 83 -8.72 -9.35 17.75
N LYS A 84 -9.62 -8.51 17.19
CA LYS A 84 -11.07 -8.72 17.26
C LYS A 84 -11.57 -9.89 16.41
N LEU A 85 -10.73 -10.42 15.50
CA LEU A 85 -11.06 -11.58 14.67
C LEU A 85 -11.00 -12.91 15.45
N GLY A 86 -10.42 -12.88 16.65
CA GLY A 86 -10.12 -14.06 17.46
C GLY A 86 -8.73 -14.63 17.15
N PRO A 87 -8.13 -15.38 18.08
CA PRO A 87 -6.71 -15.77 18.04
C PRO A 87 -6.35 -16.62 16.82
N GLU A 88 -7.25 -17.49 16.35
CA GLU A 88 -7.00 -18.33 15.18
C GLU A 88 -6.99 -17.52 13.89
N ASN A 89 -8.02 -16.70 13.67
CA ASN A 89 -8.14 -15.87 12.46
C ASN A 89 -7.08 -14.77 12.41
N GLU A 90 -6.78 -14.14 13.55
CA GLU A 90 -5.71 -13.15 13.70
C GLU A 90 -4.37 -13.74 13.27
N ARG A 91 -4.03 -14.93 13.77
CA ARG A 91 -2.79 -15.63 13.41
C ARG A 91 -2.71 -15.89 11.90
N LEU A 92 -3.77 -16.45 11.31
CA LEU A 92 -3.82 -16.74 9.87
C LEU A 92 -3.66 -15.47 9.01
N VAL A 93 -4.31 -14.37 9.42
CA VAL A 93 -4.19 -13.06 8.79
C VAL A 93 -2.75 -12.52 8.89
N ARG A 94 -2.09 -12.65 10.03
CA ARG A 94 -0.67 -12.25 10.18
C ARG A 94 0.28 -13.08 9.34
N GLU A 95 0.11 -14.40 9.34
CA GLU A 95 0.91 -15.30 8.51
C GLU A 95 0.78 -14.93 7.03
N LYS A 96 -0.43 -14.58 6.57
CA LYS A 96 -0.66 -14.11 5.21
C LYS A 96 -0.04 -12.75 4.93
N LEU A 97 -0.13 -11.79 5.87
CA LEU A 97 0.52 -10.49 5.75
C LEU A 97 2.04 -10.64 5.61
N ALA A 98 2.65 -11.51 6.41
CA ALA A 98 4.06 -11.80 6.34
C ALA A 98 4.44 -12.43 4.99
N ALA A 99 3.68 -13.43 4.54
CA ALA A 99 3.89 -14.08 3.23
C ALA A 99 3.77 -13.10 2.04
N LEU A 100 2.96 -12.05 2.16
CA LEU A 100 2.81 -11.00 1.15
C LEU A 100 3.87 -9.89 1.28
N GLY A 101 4.75 -9.97 2.28
CA GLY A 101 5.80 -8.99 2.53
C GLY A 101 5.28 -7.67 3.09
N PHE A 102 4.16 -7.68 3.83
CA PHE A 102 3.70 -6.55 4.64
C PHE A 102 4.40 -6.53 6.02
N GLU A 103 5.45 -7.33 6.20
CA GLU A 103 6.14 -7.46 7.49
C GLU A 103 6.53 -6.11 8.08
N HIS A 104 6.21 -6.00 9.35
CA HIS A 104 6.63 -4.95 10.26
C HIS A 104 8.15 -4.78 10.12
N GLN A 105 8.59 -3.66 9.56
CA GLN A 105 9.96 -3.21 9.79
C GLN A 105 10.04 -2.83 11.27
N GLU A 106 10.28 -3.83 12.14
CA GLU A 106 10.79 -3.56 13.48
C GLU A 106 12.10 -2.80 13.28
N LYS A 107 12.04 -1.47 13.46
CA LYS A 107 13.24 -0.66 13.59
C LYS A 107 13.93 -1.10 14.88
N THR A 108 14.93 -1.96 14.73
CA THR A 108 16.02 -2.16 15.70
C THR A 108 16.63 -0.84 16.13
#